data_AF-A0A9X1FBB4-F1
#
_entry.id   AF-A0A9X1FBB4-F1
#
_cell.length_a   1.000
_cell.length_b   1.000
_cell.length_c   1.000
_cell.angle_alpha   90.00
_cell.angle_beta   90.00
_cell.angle_gamma   90.00
#
_symmetry.space_group_name_H-M   'P 1'
#
loop_
_entity.id
_entity.type
_entity.pdbx_description
1 polymer ?
#
loop_
_entity_poly.entity_id
_entity_poly.type
_entity_poly.pdbx_seq_one_letter_code
_entity_poly.pdbx_strand_id
1 'polypeptide(L)'
;MEKSENFKFKSELLNNNFDVIYATYLSYKGLITDYNLKLDTEDEIDSRTFFYSLYDVTLKHWNNVYPKFVLNPIKDDITEAFVKALKTDFKLKKPSKFNEKIYFVYYYILQYFSIGIKPYHEYDSFPNLGLKTADSGDLNLLLYSLFQKLWDELEIESLIDEELFDDRTEFYDSEVQFLSEFLSRCWNEAKSLTNIKAIGILGEATAVGETYSLDDNKVLEDYDDNPIYH
;
A
#
# COMPACT_ATOMS: atom_id res chain seq x y z
N MET A 1 27.71 -8.78 -22.52
CA MET A 1 26.69 -9.83 -22.32
C MET A 1 27.22 -10.74 -21.23
N GLU A 2 26.90 -10.40 -19.98
CA GLU A 2 27.18 -11.28 -18.86
C GLU A 2 26.32 -12.54 -18.99
N LYS A 3 26.91 -13.69 -18.66
CA LYS A 3 26.22 -14.98 -18.65
C LYS A 3 25.03 -14.86 -17.70
N SER A 4 23.82 -15.06 -18.20
CA SER A 4 22.66 -15.27 -17.33
C SER A 4 22.91 -16.57 -16.57
N GLU A 5 23.30 -16.48 -15.30
CA GLU A 5 23.13 -17.59 -14.37
C GLU A 5 21.67 -18.04 -14.47
N ASN A 6 21.43 -19.34 -14.69
CA ASN A 6 20.10 -19.91 -14.58
C ASN A 6 19.75 -19.93 -13.09
N PHE A 7 19.24 -18.81 -12.58
CA PHE A 7 18.77 -18.70 -11.20
C PHE A 7 17.47 -19.48 -11.06
N LYS A 8 17.46 -20.45 -10.15
CA LYS A 8 16.26 -21.19 -9.79
C LYS A 8 16.22 -21.36 -8.27
N PHE A 9 15.28 -20.66 -7.63
CA PHE A 9 14.99 -20.81 -6.21
C PHE A 9 14.38 -22.18 -5.93
N LYS A 10 14.50 -22.68 -4.69
CA LYS A 10 13.74 -23.84 -4.22
C LYS A 10 12.24 -23.50 -4.20
N SER A 11 11.90 -22.27 -3.80
CA SER A 11 10.53 -21.76 -3.79
C SER A 11 9.96 -21.54 -5.20
N GLU A 12 8.88 -22.26 -5.53
CA GLU A 12 8.10 -22.03 -6.77
C GLU A 12 7.52 -20.61 -6.80
N LEU A 13 7.06 -20.11 -5.65
CA LEU A 13 6.50 -18.77 -5.51
C LEU A 13 7.48 -17.68 -5.96
N LEU A 14 8.75 -17.78 -5.53
CA LEU A 14 9.81 -16.83 -5.91
C LEU A 14 10.14 -16.95 -7.39
N ASN A 15 10.21 -18.17 -7.93
CA ASN A 15 10.48 -18.37 -9.36
C ASN A 15 9.35 -17.78 -10.24
N ASN A 16 8.09 -17.94 -9.84
CA ASN A 16 6.94 -17.41 -10.58
C ASN A 16 6.85 -15.87 -10.53
N ASN A 17 7.51 -15.24 -9.55
CA ASN A 17 7.51 -13.78 -9.37
C ASN A 17 8.92 -13.20 -9.41
N PHE A 18 9.83 -13.86 -10.13
CA PHE A 18 11.26 -13.54 -10.11
C PHE A 18 11.54 -12.06 -10.43
N ASP A 19 10.89 -11.53 -11.45
CA ASP A 19 11.07 -10.13 -11.90
C ASP A 19 10.71 -9.10 -10.81
N VAL A 20 9.82 -9.47 -9.87
CA VAL A 20 9.40 -8.61 -8.76
C VAL A 20 10.48 -8.54 -7.68
N ILE A 21 11.13 -9.67 -7.39
CA ILE A 21 12.05 -9.82 -6.25
C ILE A 21 13.53 -9.85 -6.64
N TYR A 22 13.87 -9.90 -7.93
CA TYR A 22 15.24 -10.11 -8.38
C TYR A 22 16.21 -9.02 -7.89
N ALA A 23 15.80 -7.76 -7.94
CA ALA A 23 16.64 -6.65 -7.45
C ALA A 23 16.90 -6.75 -5.93
N THR A 24 15.89 -7.12 -5.16
CA THR A 24 16.01 -7.39 -3.72
C THR A 24 16.95 -8.55 -3.47
N TYR A 25 16.78 -9.67 -4.19
CA TYR A 25 17.65 -10.84 -4.09
C TYR A 25 19.12 -10.51 -4.30
N LEU A 26 19.45 -9.79 -5.38
CA LEU A 26 20.84 -9.39 -5.65
C LEU A 26 21.41 -8.51 -4.53
N SER A 27 20.58 -7.61 -3.98
CA SER A 27 21.01 -6.70 -2.91
C SER A 27 21.28 -7.46 -1.61
N TYR A 28 20.37 -8.35 -1.21
CA TYR A 28 20.57 -9.20 -0.03
C TYR A 28 21.75 -10.14 -0.19
N LYS A 29 21.90 -10.81 -1.34
CA LYS A 29 23.06 -11.68 -1.59
C LYS A 29 24.37 -10.92 -1.47
N GLY A 30 24.42 -9.67 -1.97
CA GLY A 30 25.56 -8.79 -1.80
C GLY A 30 25.88 -8.50 -0.34
N LEU A 31 24.88 -8.12 0.45
CA LEU A 31 25.03 -7.86 1.89
C LEU A 31 25.47 -9.10 2.67
N ILE A 32 24.84 -10.26 2.42
CA ILE A 32 25.19 -11.53 3.05
C ILE A 32 26.63 -11.94 2.71
N THR A 33 27.04 -11.75 1.46
CA THR A 33 28.41 -12.06 1.03
C THR A 33 29.42 -11.16 1.75
N ASP A 34 29.16 -9.85 1.83
CA ASP A 34 30.04 -8.91 2.53
C ASP A 34 30.12 -9.21 4.03
N TYR A 35 28.97 -9.50 4.66
CA TYR A 35 28.91 -9.93 6.06
C TYR A 35 29.75 -11.18 6.31
N ASN A 36 29.52 -12.25 5.53
CA ASN A 36 30.25 -13.51 5.67
C ASN A 36 31.76 -13.39 5.44
N LEU A 37 32.22 -12.45 4.60
CA LEU A 37 33.65 -12.20 4.37
C LEU A 37 34.33 -11.48 5.55
N LYS A 38 33.55 -10.76 6.37
CA LYS A 38 34.04 -9.98 7.52
C LYS A 38 33.85 -10.69 8.85
N LEU A 39 33.12 -11.80 8.89
CA LEU A 39 32.98 -12.65 10.07
C LEU A 39 34.37 -13.09 10.59
N ASP A 40 34.56 -12.98 11.91
CA ASP A 40 35.82 -13.29 12.61
C ASP A 40 37.05 -12.50 12.12
N THR A 41 36.85 -11.30 11.56
CA THR A 41 37.91 -10.37 11.15
C THR A 41 37.96 -9.11 12.01
N GLU A 42 39.00 -8.29 11.87
CA GLU A 42 39.06 -6.98 12.56
C GLU A 42 37.98 -5.99 12.08
N ASP A 43 37.37 -6.23 10.92
CA ASP A 43 36.30 -5.43 10.31
C ASP A 43 34.91 -6.07 10.49
N GLU A 44 34.74 -6.94 11.49
CA GLU A 44 33.47 -7.63 11.78
C GLU A 44 32.31 -6.64 11.94
N ILE A 45 31.20 -6.94 11.27
CA ILE A 45 29.95 -6.20 11.37
C ILE A 45 29.10 -6.90 12.43
N ASP A 46 28.66 -6.17 13.45
CA ASP A 46 27.75 -6.75 14.44
C ASP A 46 26.39 -7.10 13.79
N SER A 47 25.71 -8.13 14.32
CA SER A 47 24.44 -8.64 13.78
C SER A 47 23.37 -7.56 13.65
N ARG A 48 23.32 -6.60 14.57
CA ARG A 48 22.32 -5.54 14.56
C ARG A 48 22.58 -4.52 13.45
N THR A 49 23.83 -4.15 13.22
CA THR A 49 24.21 -3.29 12.08
C THR A 49 23.91 -4.00 10.75
N PHE A 50 24.14 -5.31 10.68
CA PHE A 50 23.77 -6.10 9.51
C PHE A 50 22.25 -6.16 9.30
N PHE A 51 21.47 -6.36 10.35
CA PHE A 51 20.00 -6.31 10.30
C PHE A 51 19.50 -4.98 9.75
N TYR A 52 19.97 -3.84 10.27
CA TYR A 52 19.54 -2.53 9.76
C TYR A 52 19.91 -2.33 8.28
N SER A 53 21.05 -2.86 7.84
CA SER A 53 21.44 -2.82 6.43
C SER A 53 20.50 -3.64 5.55
N LEU A 54 20.06 -4.80 6.02
CA LEU A 54 19.05 -5.62 5.34
C LEU A 54 17.71 -4.89 5.30
N TYR A 55 17.26 -4.36 6.44
CA TYR A 55 16.01 -3.61 6.59
C TYR A 55 15.93 -2.39 5.65
N ASP A 56 16.99 -1.58 5.58
CA ASP A 56 17.07 -0.43 4.68
C ASP A 56 16.92 -0.85 3.21
N VAL A 57 17.54 -1.98 2.84
CA VAL A 57 17.40 -2.58 1.50
C VAL A 57 15.98 -3.09 1.28
N THR A 58 15.37 -3.71 2.29
CA THR A 58 13.97 -4.16 2.25
C THR A 58 13.04 -3.00 1.94
N LEU A 59 13.09 -1.94 2.76
CA LEU A 59 12.21 -0.78 2.65
C LEU A 59 12.41 -0.06 1.31
N LYS A 60 13.65 0.10 0.87
CA LYS A 60 13.96 0.69 -0.44
C LYS A 60 13.30 -0.10 -1.58
N HIS A 61 13.44 -1.43 -1.60
CA HIS A 61 12.84 -2.24 -2.66
C HIS A 61 11.33 -2.33 -2.53
N TRP A 62 10.81 -2.39 -1.31
CA TRP A 62 9.38 -2.32 -1.02
C TRP A 62 8.75 -1.08 -1.67
N ASN A 63 9.32 0.11 -1.38
CA ASN A 63 8.84 1.39 -1.91
C ASN A 63 8.90 1.48 -3.44
N ASN A 64 9.81 0.74 -4.09
CA ASN A 64 9.91 0.68 -5.55
C ASN A 64 8.88 -0.26 -6.18
N VAL A 65 8.55 -1.37 -5.50
CA VAL A 65 7.71 -2.45 -6.02
C VAL A 65 6.24 -2.21 -5.70
N TYR A 66 5.93 -1.76 -4.47
CA TYR A 66 4.58 -1.66 -3.94
C TYR A 66 3.61 -0.90 -4.86
N PRO A 67 3.91 0.33 -5.35
CA PRO A 67 2.98 1.04 -6.22
C PRO A 67 2.68 0.30 -7.53
N LYS A 68 3.67 -0.41 -8.08
CA LYS A 68 3.56 -1.10 -9.37
C LYS A 68 2.90 -2.46 -9.26
N PHE A 69 3.20 -3.19 -8.20
CA PHE A 69 2.75 -4.55 -8.00
C PHE A 69 1.43 -4.64 -7.26
N VAL A 70 1.16 -3.73 -6.33
CA VAL A 70 -0.06 -3.75 -5.50
C VAL A 70 -1.12 -2.78 -6.02
N LEU A 71 -0.76 -1.51 -6.25
CA LEU A 71 -1.74 -0.47 -6.56
C LEU A 71 -2.12 -0.39 -8.05
N ASN A 72 -1.13 -0.41 -8.95
CA ASN A 72 -1.41 -0.27 -10.38
C ASN A 72 -2.36 -1.33 -10.96
N PRO A 73 -2.28 -2.64 -10.58
CA PRO A 73 -3.16 -3.65 -11.14
C PRO A 73 -4.65 -3.44 -10.85
N ILE A 74 -4.97 -2.72 -9.77
CA ILE A 74 -6.35 -2.43 -9.35
C ILE A 74 -6.83 -1.02 -9.73
N LYS A 75 -6.00 -0.24 -10.46
CA LYS A 75 -6.30 1.15 -10.80
C LYS A 75 -7.65 1.31 -11.50
N ASP A 76 -7.90 0.48 -12.51
CA ASP A 76 -9.10 0.60 -13.34
C ASP A 76 -10.36 0.25 -12.54
N ASP A 77 -10.30 -0.80 -11.72
CA ASP A 77 -11.41 -1.20 -10.84
C ASP A 77 -11.77 -0.09 -9.84
N ILE A 78 -10.75 0.49 -9.18
CA ILE A 78 -10.91 1.60 -8.22
C ILE A 78 -11.51 2.82 -8.92
N THR A 79 -10.98 3.19 -10.08
CA THR A 79 -11.46 4.32 -10.88
C THR A 79 -12.91 4.09 -11.30
N GLU A 80 -13.26 2.88 -11.74
CA GLU A 80 -14.64 2.53 -12.10
C GLU A 80 -15.59 2.58 -10.89
N ALA A 81 -15.15 2.14 -9.72
CA ALA A 81 -15.91 2.27 -8.47
C ALA A 81 -16.21 3.74 -8.13
N PHE A 82 -15.22 4.63 -8.28
CA PHE A 82 -15.43 6.08 -8.13
C PHE A 82 -16.38 6.64 -9.19
N VAL A 83 -16.25 6.24 -10.46
CA VAL A 83 -17.17 6.66 -11.53
C VAL A 83 -18.61 6.22 -11.21
N LYS A 84 -18.80 4.98 -10.74
CA LYS A 84 -20.11 4.46 -10.29
C LYS A 84 -20.65 5.28 -9.14
N ALA A 85 -19.84 5.59 -8.14
CA ALA A 85 -20.24 6.41 -7.00
C ALA A 85 -20.70 7.81 -7.45
N LEU A 86 -19.90 8.50 -8.27
CA LEU A 86 -20.20 9.85 -8.76
C LEU A 86 -21.52 9.90 -9.55
N LYS A 87 -21.77 8.89 -10.39
CA LYS A 87 -23.01 8.77 -11.19
C LYS A 87 -24.22 8.30 -10.39
N THR A 88 -24.04 7.85 -9.16
CA THR A 88 -25.14 7.39 -8.32
C THR A 88 -25.83 8.58 -7.68
N ASP A 89 -27.15 8.65 -7.86
CA ASP A 89 -27.98 9.57 -7.12
C ASP A 89 -28.37 8.98 -5.77
N PHE A 90 -28.37 9.84 -4.75
CA PHE A 90 -28.82 9.49 -3.41
C PHE A 90 -29.52 10.69 -2.78
N LYS A 91 -30.37 10.40 -1.81
CA LYS A 91 -31.08 11.40 -1.02
C LYS A 91 -30.54 11.40 0.40
N LEU A 92 -30.15 12.58 0.87
CA LEU A 92 -29.77 12.79 2.26
C LEU A 92 -31.01 12.79 3.15
N LYS A 93 -30.91 12.17 4.32
CA LYS A 93 -31.96 12.21 5.35
C LYS A 93 -32.20 13.63 5.86
N LYS A 94 -31.11 14.40 5.93
CA LYS A 94 -31.11 15.83 6.29
C LYS A 94 -30.39 16.60 5.18
N PRO A 95 -30.95 17.73 4.71
CA PRO A 95 -30.26 18.58 3.75
C PRO A 95 -28.89 19.01 4.27
N SER A 96 -27.86 18.93 3.42
CA SER A 96 -26.54 19.50 3.72
C SER A 96 -26.52 20.99 3.36
N LYS A 97 -25.65 21.76 4.02
CA LYS A 97 -25.37 23.16 3.65
C LYS A 97 -24.50 23.27 2.40
N PHE A 98 -23.84 22.18 2.01
CA PHE A 98 -23.04 22.11 0.79
C PHE A 98 -23.91 21.87 -0.43
N ASN A 99 -23.54 22.53 -1.53
CA ASN A 99 -24.19 22.33 -2.81
C ASN A 99 -23.66 21.07 -3.53
N GLU A 100 -22.45 20.64 -3.19
CA GLU A 100 -21.76 19.48 -3.74
C GLU A 100 -22.08 18.18 -2.97
N LYS A 101 -22.07 17.05 -3.68
CA LYS A 101 -22.12 15.72 -3.06
C LYS A 101 -20.79 15.43 -2.33
N ILE A 102 -20.86 14.91 -1.11
CA ILE A 102 -19.66 14.57 -0.31
C ILE A 102 -19.53 13.05 -0.13
N TYR A 103 -18.40 12.56 -0.64
CA TYR A 103 -17.73 11.26 -0.56
C TYR A 103 -17.06 10.96 0.78
N PHE A 104 -17.41 9.89 1.52
CA PHE A 104 -16.46 9.23 2.41
C PHE A 104 -15.95 7.94 1.77
N VAL A 105 -14.66 7.90 1.51
CA VAL A 105 -13.91 6.74 1.06
C VAL A 105 -13.16 6.22 2.27
N TYR A 106 -13.52 5.03 2.74
CA TYR A 106 -12.80 4.38 3.81
C TYR A 106 -11.94 3.27 3.27
N TYR A 107 -10.74 3.14 3.81
CA TYR A 107 -9.82 2.07 3.46
C TYR A 107 -9.43 1.27 4.70
N TYR A 108 -8.99 0.04 4.49
CA TYR A 108 -8.31 -0.76 5.48
C TYR A 108 -7.00 -1.21 4.87
N ILE A 109 -5.88 -0.78 5.47
CA ILE A 109 -4.54 -1.26 5.16
C ILE A 109 -4.09 -2.10 6.35
N LEU A 110 -4.03 -3.39 6.14
CA LEU A 110 -3.07 -4.28 6.81
C LEU A 110 -2.35 -5.05 5.70
N GLN A 111 -1.98 -6.31 5.92
CA GLN A 111 -1.63 -7.25 4.86
C GLN A 111 -2.74 -7.42 3.80
N TYR A 112 -3.92 -6.85 4.02
CA TYR A 112 -5.05 -6.85 3.10
C TYR A 112 -5.46 -5.42 2.77
N PHE A 113 -5.92 -5.23 1.54
CA PHE A 113 -6.45 -3.96 1.07
C PHE A 113 -7.97 -4.06 0.83
N SER A 114 -8.72 -3.11 1.37
CA SER A 114 -10.15 -2.99 1.08
C SER A 114 -10.52 -1.52 1.04
N ILE A 115 -11.40 -1.15 0.11
CA ILE A 115 -12.01 0.18 0.08
C ILE A 115 -13.52 0.09 0.10
N GLY A 116 -14.15 1.11 0.65
CA GLY A 116 -15.59 1.34 0.54
C GLY A 116 -15.90 2.80 0.32
N ILE A 117 -16.94 3.06 -0.47
CA ILE A 117 -17.39 4.41 -0.80
C ILE A 117 -18.83 4.57 -0.30
N LYS A 118 -19.10 5.63 0.47
CA LYS A 118 -20.44 5.97 0.94
C LYS A 118 -20.62 7.48 1.00
N PRO A 119 -21.84 8.02 0.85
CA PRO A 119 -22.11 9.41 1.17
C PRO A 119 -21.66 9.72 2.60
N TYR A 120 -21.03 10.88 2.78
CA TYR A 120 -20.46 11.29 4.06
C TYR A 120 -21.55 11.54 5.11
N HIS A 121 -22.62 12.25 4.74
CA HIS A 121 -23.77 12.50 5.60
C HIS A 121 -24.81 11.37 5.53
N GLU A 122 -25.71 11.31 6.53
CA GLU A 122 -26.80 10.33 6.58
C GLU A 122 -27.66 10.33 5.30
N TYR A 123 -27.86 9.14 4.73
CA TYR A 123 -28.59 8.93 3.47
C TYR A 123 -29.66 7.84 3.61
N ASP A 124 -30.66 7.87 2.73
CA ASP A 124 -31.75 6.88 2.71
C ASP A 124 -31.27 5.51 2.22
N SER A 125 -30.61 5.50 1.06
CA SER A 125 -30.03 4.29 0.46
C SER A 125 -28.84 4.66 -0.44
N PHE A 126 -27.85 3.78 -0.47
CA PHE A 126 -26.70 3.87 -1.37
C PHE A 126 -26.21 2.45 -1.66
N PRO A 127 -25.85 2.11 -2.91
CA PRO A 127 -25.32 0.79 -3.23
C PRO A 127 -24.01 0.54 -2.47
N ASN A 128 -23.74 -0.73 -2.14
CA ASN A 128 -22.44 -1.09 -1.59
C ASN A 128 -21.38 -1.03 -2.69
N LEU A 129 -20.61 0.07 -2.72
CA LEU A 129 -19.52 0.28 -3.68
C LEU A 129 -18.16 -0.02 -3.03
N GLY A 130 -18.08 -1.19 -2.39
CA GLY A 130 -16.83 -1.70 -1.84
C GLY A 130 -16.07 -2.53 -2.85
N LEU A 131 -14.75 -2.35 -2.88
CA LEU A 131 -13.83 -3.28 -3.53
C LEU A 131 -13.07 -4.00 -2.43
N LYS A 132 -13.25 -5.32 -2.38
CA LYS A 132 -12.47 -6.23 -1.55
C LYS A 132 -11.44 -6.88 -2.46
N THR A 133 -10.17 -6.50 -2.37
CA THR A 133 -9.14 -7.11 -3.23
C THR A 133 -8.81 -8.54 -2.84
N ALA A 134 -9.35 -9.04 -1.73
CA ALA A 134 -9.39 -10.47 -1.43
C ALA A 134 -9.95 -11.30 -2.60
N ASP A 135 -10.89 -10.75 -3.39
CA ASP A 135 -11.51 -11.44 -4.52
C ASP A 135 -10.61 -11.46 -5.79
N SER A 136 -9.60 -10.58 -5.86
CA SER A 136 -8.65 -10.46 -7.00
C SER A 136 -7.28 -11.10 -6.73
N GLY A 137 -7.13 -11.80 -5.60
CA GLY A 137 -5.83 -12.22 -5.08
C GLY A 137 -5.19 -11.06 -4.33
N ASP A 138 -4.87 -11.28 -3.05
CA ASP A 138 -4.33 -10.21 -2.22
C ASP A 138 -2.86 -9.94 -2.59
N LEU A 139 -2.67 -8.99 -3.51
CA LEU A 139 -1.35 -8.60 -4.01
C LEU A 139 -0.47 -8.01 -2.91
N ASN A 140 -1.06 -7.40 -1.87
CA ASN A 140 -0.29 -6.90 -0.73
C ASN A 140 0.26 -8.09 0.07
N LEU A 141 -0.61 -9.02 0.47
CA LEU A 141 -0.21 -10.24 1.16
C LEU A 141 0.81 -11.07 0.35
N LEU A 142 0.64 -11.11 -0.98
CA LEU A 142 1.58 -11.76 -1.88
C LEU A 142 2.96 -11.08 -1.82
N LEU A 143 3.02 -9.74 -1.82
CA LEU A 143 4.27 -9.01 -1.70
C LEU A 143 4.98 -9.28 -0.37
N TYR A 144 4.25 -9.25 0.76
CA TYR A 144 4.78 -9.67 2.07
C TYR A 144 5.34 -11.10 2.00
N SER A 145 4.59 -12.03 1.41
CA SER A 145 4.99 -13.43 1.28
C SER A 145 6.24 -13.61 0.42
N LEU A 146 6.39 -12.80 -0.63
CA LEU A 146 7.56 -12.83 -1.51
C LEU A 146 8.83 -12.37 -0.78
N PHE A 147 8.75 -11.29 -0.01
CA PHE A 147 9.88 -10.79 0.77
C PHE A 147 10.26 -11.75 1.89
N GLN A 148 9.29 -12.29 2.62
CA GLN A 148 9.54 -13.30 3.65
C GLN A 148 10.17 -14.57 3.03
N LYS A 149 9.61 -15.08 1.92
CA LYS A 149 10.15 -16.28 1.30
C LYS A 149 11.57 -16.07 0.77
N LEU A 150 11.89 -14.87 0.31
CA LEU A 150 13.24 -14.52 -0.09
C LEU A 150 14.21 -14.51 1.11
N TRP A 151 13.75 -14.02 2.26
CA TRP A 151 14.49 -14.07 3.53
C TRP A 151 14.79 -15.52 3.95
N ASP A 152 13.77 -16.38 3.92
CA ASP A 152 13.90 -17.81 4.21
C ASP A 152 14.86 -18.52 3.24
N GLU A 153 14.73 -18.25 1.93
CA GLU A 153 15.52 -18.89 0.86
C GLU A 153 17.00 -18.51 0.92
N LEU A 154 17.31 -17.33 1.46
CA LEU A 154 18.67 -16.86 1.70
C LEU A 154 19.20 -17.26 3.09
N GLU A 155 18.41 -18.00 3.86
CA GLU A 155 18.77 -18.53 5.19
C GLU A 155 19.23 -17.43 6.16
N ILE A 156 18.64 -16.23 6.07
CA ILE A 156 19.06 -15.06 6.87
C ILE A 156 18.85 -15.27 8.37
N GLU A 157 17.81 -16.02 8.76
CA GLU A 157 17.55 -16.40 10.17
C GLU A 157 18.68 -17.26 10.79
N SER A 158 19.56 -17.85 9.97
CA SER A 158 20.75 -18.53 10.48
C SER A 158 21.90 -17.58 10.82
N LEU A 159 21.83 -16.34 10.35
CA LEU A 159 22.85 -15.31 10.52
C LEU A 159 22.49 -14.34 11.66
N ILE A 160 21.19 -14.09 11.86
CA ILE A 160 20.68 -13.12 12.82
C ILE A 160 19.37 -13.59 13.47
N ASP A 161 19.10 -13.11 14.70
CA ASP A 161 17.94 -13.49 15.52
C ASP A 161 16.86 -12.38 15.50
N GLU A 162 16.64 -11.78 14.32
CA GLU A 162 15.63 -10.76 14.08
C GLU A 162 14.68 -11.15 12.94
N GLU A 163 13.40 -10.82 13.08
CA GLU A 163 12.39 -11.02 12.04
C GLU A 163 12.33 -9.82 11.09
N LEU A 164 12.17 -10.07 9.78
CA LEU A 164 12.14 -9.03 8.74
C LEU A 164 11.08 -7.94 8.98
N PHE A 165 9.95 -8.32 9.56
CA PHE A 165 8.78 -7.45 9.78
C PHE A 165 8.44 -7.29 11.27
N ASP A 166 9.45 -7.28 12.15
CA ASP A 166 9.28 -7.08 13.60
C ASP A 166 8.75 -5.66 13.90
N ASP A 167 9.31 -4.63 13.25
CA ASP A 167 8.74 -3.28 13.21
C ASP A 167 8.17 -2.99 11.81
N ARG A 168 6.84 -2.86 11.74
CA ARG A 168 6.10 -2.62 10.49
C ARG A 168 5.75 -1.15 10.28
N THR A 169 6.13 -0.27 11.19
CA THR A 169 5.66 1.11 11.21
C THR A 169 6.07 1.86 9.95
N GLU A 170 7.34 1.76 9.52
CA GLU A 170 7.81 2.47 8.33
C GLU A 170 7.23 1.91 7.02
N PHE A 171 6.98 0.59 6.98
CA PHE A 171 6.26 -0.03 5.86
C PHE A 171 4.83 0.48 5.80
N TYR A 172 4.14 0.51 6.94
CA TYR A 172 2.77 1.01 7.05
C TYR A 172 2.67 2.47 6.61
N ASP A 173 3.53 3.34 7.13
CA ASP A 173 3.54 4.77 6.78
C ASP A 173 3.77 4.98 5.28
N SER A 174 4.70 4.21 4.70
CA SER A 174 4.96 4.24 3.26
C SER A 174 3.75 3.75 2.44
N GLU A 175 3.11 2.66 2.86
CA GLU A 175 1.91 2.11 2.22
C GLU A 175 0.73 3.09 2.23
N VAL A 176 0.49 3.76 3.38
CA VAL A 176 -0.55 4.78 3.53
C VAL A 176 -0.27 5.98 2.64
N GLN A 177 0.98 6.44 2.56
CA GLN A 177 1.36 7.53 1.66
C GLN A 177 1.08 7.15 0.20
N PHE A 178 1.56 5.99 -0.26
CA PHE A 178 1.32 5.57 -1.64
C PHE A 178 -0.17 5.38 -1.93
N LEU A 179 -0.93 4.84 -0.98
CA LEU A 179 -2.36 4.63 -1.16
C LEU A 179 -3.11 5.96 -1.29
N SER A 180 -2.87 6.92 -0.39
CA SER A 180 -3.55 8.22 -0.43
C SER A 180 -3.31 8.95 -1.75
N GLU A 181 -2.05 9.00 -2.21
CA GLU A 181 -1.67 9.55 -3.51
C GLU A 181 -2.34 8.80 -4.69
N PHE A 182 -2.40 7.47 -4.62
CA PHE A 182 -3.04 6.65 -5.64
C PHE A 182 -4.55 6.87 -5.71
N LEU A 183 -5.24 6.86 -4.57
CA LEU A 183 -6.69 7.06 -4.49
C LEU A 183 -7.07 8.48 -4.91
N SER A 184 -6.29 9.49 -4.54
CA SER A 184 -6.49 10.87 -5.00
C SER A 184 -6.40 10.99 -6.52
N ARG A 185 -5.42 10.34 -7.15
CA ARG A 185 -5.30 10.29 -8.61
C ARG A 185 -6.50 9.61 -9.26
N CYS A 186 -6.93 8.45 -8.76
CA CYS A 186 -8.09 7.73 -9.28
C CYS A 186 -9.39 8.55 -9.11
N TRP A 187 -9.55 9.24 -7.98
CA TRP A 187 -10.69 10.13 -7.71
C TRP A 187 -10.76 11.28 -8.71
N ASN A 188 -9.64 11.97 -8.93
CA ASN A 188 -9.55 13.08 -9.87
C ASN A 188 -9.77 12.63 -11.32
N GLU A 189 -9.26 11.45 -11.69
CA GLU A 189 -9.54 10.82 -12.99
C GLU A 189 -11.04 10.53 -13.16
N ALA A 190 -11.69 9.93 -12.16
CA ALA A 190 -13.13 9.67 -12.18
C ALA A 190 -13.98 10.96 -12.29
N LYS A 191 -13.58 12.04 -11.60
CA LYS A 191 -14.23 13.36 -11.73
C LYS A 191 -14.09 13.91 -13.15
N SER A 192 -12.91 13.79 -13.76
CA SER A 192 -12.68 14.20 -15.15
C SER A 192 -13.56 13.40 -16.14
N LEU A 193 -13.69 12.08 -15.94
CA LEU A 193 -14.51 11.21 -16.80
C LEU A 193 -16.02 11.49 -16.69
N THR A 194 -16.49 11.95 -15.53
CA THR A 194 -17.92 12.15 -15.27
C THR A 194 -18.36 13.60 -15.40
N ASN A 195 -17.45 14.57 -15.28
CA ASN A 195 -17.73 16.00 -15.13
C ASN A 195 -18.64 16.33 -13.93
N ILE A 196 -18.68 15.46 -12.92
CA ILE A 196 -19.49 15.65 -11.71
C ILE A 196 -18.66 16.37 -10.64
N LYS A 197 -19.21 17.45 -10.09
CA LYS A 197 -18.63 18.14 -8.92
C LYS A 197 -19.02 17.40 -7.65
N ALA A 198 -18.01 16.89 -6.94
CA ALA A 198 -18.14 16.23 -5.65
C ALA A 198 -16.84 16.44 -4.86
N ILE A 199 -16.94 16.28 -3.54
CA ILE A 199 -15.82 16.30 -2.59
C ILE A 199 -15.55 14.86 -2.15
N GLY A 200 -14.29 14.46 -2.11
CA GLY A 200 -13.86 13.13 -1.65
C GLY A 200 -13.03 13.23 -0.38
N ILE A 201 -13.44 12.53 0.67
CA ILE A 201 -12.75 12.45 1.96
C ILE A 201 -12.28 11.01 2.13
N LEU A 202 -10.99 10.84 2.43
CA LEU A 202 -10.36 9.56 2.70
C LEU A 202 -10.14 9.41 4.21
N GLY A 203 -10.48 8.25 4.77
CA GLY A 203 -10.13 7.91 6.15
C GLY A 203 -9.92 6.41 6.34
N GLU A 204 -9.16 6.03 7.35
CA GLU A 204 -8.97 4.62 7.69
C GLU A 204 -10.23 4.07 8.40
N ALA A 205 -10.61 2.84 8.09
CA ALA A 205 -11.82 2.19 8.62
C ALA A 205 -11.74 1.90 10.14
N THR A 206 -10.53 1.78 10.68
CA THR A 206 -10.26 1.61 12.12
C THR A 206 -10.37 2.93 12.89
N ALA A 207 -10.49 4.06 12.19
CA ALA A 207 -10.33 5.42 12.73
C ALA A 207 -8.96 5.64 13.41
N VAL A 208 -7.96 4.83 13.09
CA VAL A 208 -6.56 5.12 13.34
C VAL A 208 -6.06 6.02 12.20
N GLY A 209 -5.15 6.95 12.48
CA GLY A 209 -4.55 7.83 11.47
C GLY A 209 -5.36 9.08 11.12
N GLU A 210 -4.91 9.77 10.07
CA GLU A 210 -5.42 11.08 9.66
C GLU A 210 -6.54 10.95 8.62
N THR A 211 -7.37 11.99 8.52
CA THR A 211 -8.36 12.12 7.43
C THR A 211 -7.76 12.97 6.32
N TYR A 212 -7.96 12.59 5.05
CA TYR A 212 -7.39 13.30 3.89
C TYR A 212 -8.46 13.81 2.93
N SER A 213 -8.20 14.92 2.26
CA SER A 213 -8.90 15.34 1.03
C SER A 213 -8.37 14.53 -0.14
N LEU A 214 -9.24 13.78 -0.83
CA LEU A 214 -8.89 13.12 -2.10
C LEU A 214 -8.74 14.12 -3.24
N ASP A 215 -9.37 15.28 -3.14
CA ASP A 215 -9.28 16.32 -4.16
C ASP A 215 -7.88 16.96 -4.19
N ASP A 216 -7.35 17.28 -3.00
CA ASP A 216 -6.07 18.00 -2.85
C ASP A 216 -4.89 17.10 -2.41
N ASN A 217 -5.16 15.86 -2.04
CA ASN A 217 -4.23 14.94 -1.39
C ASN A 217 -3.54 15.56 -0.16
N LYS A 218 -4.34 16.08 0.77
CA LYS A 218 -3.85 16.76 1.98
C LYS A 218 -4.60 16.30 3.20
N VAL A 219 -3.90 16.23 4.32
CA VAL A 219 -4.50 16.03 5.64
C VAL A 219 -5.55 17.13 5.88
N LEU A 220 -6.75 16.70 6.25
CA LEU A 220 -7.79 17.58 6.77
C LEU A 220 -7.52 17.77 8.25
N GLU A 221 -6.97 18.92 8.62
CA GLU A 221 -6.82 19.29 10.02
C GLU A 221 -8.21 19.34 10.70
N ASP A 222 -8.31 18.73 11.89
CA ASP A 222 -9.45 18.84 12.80
C ASP A 222 -9.57 20.30 13.25
N TYR A 223 -10.20 21.12 12.41
CA TYR A 223 -10.72 22.38 12.88
C TYR A 223 -12.12 22.14 13.42
N ASP A 224 -12.37 22.56 14.66
CA ASP A 224 -13.72 22.74 15.23
C ASP A 224 -14.64 23.57 14.32
N ASP A 225 -14.10 24.23 13.29
CA ASP A 225 -14.80 25.02 12.27
C ASP A 225 -14.78 24.42 10.85
N ASN A 226 -14.24 23.21 10.62
CA ASN A 226 -14.23 22.63 9.28
C ASN A 226 -15.67 22.22 8.91
N PRO A 227 -16.31 22.92 7.96
CA PRO A 227 -17.75 22.82 7.76
C PRO A 227 -18.18 21.45 7.25
N ILE A 228 -17.23 20.62 6.78
CA ILE A 228 -17.46 19.26 6.30
C ILE A 228 -17.90 18.34 7.45
N TYR A 229 -17.39 18.58 8.67
CA TYR A 229 -17.64 17.72 9.84
C TYR A 229 -18.91 18.11 10.65
N HIS A 230 -19.57 19.21 10.32
CA HIS A 230 -20.78 19.76 11.01
C HIS A 230 -22.03 19.77 10.14
#